data_AF-F4GXX2-F1
#
_entry.id   AF-F4GXX2-F1
#
_cell.length_a   1.000
_cell.length_b   1.000
_cell.length_c   1.000
_cell.angle_alpha   90.00
_cell.angle_beta   90.00
_cell.angle_gamma   90.00
#
_symmetry.space_group_name_H-M   'P 1'
#
loop_
_entity.id
_entity.type
_entity.pdbx_description
1 polymer ?
#
loop_
_entity_poly.entity_id
_entity_poly.type
_entity_poly.pdbx_seq_one_letter_code
_entity_poly.pdbx_strand_id
1 'polypeptide(L)'
;MTQEAIQITETPPLPGLKLVQDLNKALQALGTDFAGPDDPAALAGPFMTWADTGNMLLKRRNEANTEWIVERGLFDTPTNQNVLSLNGGQLAGLRNKIINGAFRVNERAYVSGTATTAGQYTLDRWKVSTTAGITYSASAQDRTVTIPSGQTLTQVVESYDVPPGEYVLSWEGTAQGRIGDSGAFASSGVTKTLAGFADTPVQFTNGTLKNVQLEQGVIATPFETLPVHLTSALCKRYFERVSMQTIYGWTYSANGDTRTGMLSYTDKRTASPTITPATIALSLFVVGDNGSNVNLNGDVSSPVTNQTGVAWTTQGNYASIAGAVGNSFVYSWIARPQTSVFIDAEI
;
A
#
# COMPACT_ATOMS: atom_id res chain seq x y z
N MET A 1 -37.67 45.21 62.62
CA MET A 1 -36.60 46.14 62.23
C MET A 1 -37.03 46.78 60.92
N THR A 2 -37.66 47.95 60.97
CA THR A 2 -38.07 48.68 59.77
C THR A 2 -36.99 49.69 59.45
N GLN A 3 -36.25 49.42 58.38
CA GLN A 3 -35.14 50.25 57.92
C GLN A 3 -35.68 51.56 57.33
N GLU A 4 -35.21 52.70 57.83
CA GLU A 4 -35.51 54.00 57.24
C GLU A 4 -34.79 54.20 55.89
N ALA A 5 -35.32 55.11 55.07
CA ALA A 5 -34.88 55.36 53.70
C ALA A 5 -33.38 55.68 53.62
N ILE A 6 -32.69 54.99 52.70
CA ILE A 6 -31.26 55.15 52.43
C ILE A 6 -31.04 56.54 51.80
N GLN A 7 -30.64 57.53 52.60
CA GLN A 7 -30.21 58.85 52.13
C GLN A 7 -28.79 58.74 51.55
N ILE A 8 -28.59 59.28 50.35
CA ILE A 8 -27.28 59.30 49.68
C ILE A 8 -26.47 60.48 50.23
N THR A 9 -25.20 60.27 50.58
CA THR A 9 -24.30 61.26 51.22
C THR A 9 -24.22 62.59 50.44
N GLU A 10 -24.38 63.71 51.16
CA GLU A 10 -24.30 65.09 50.60
C GLU A 10 -22.91 65.73 50.74
N THR A 11 -21.95 65.06 51.39
CA THR A 11 -20.59 65.59 51.58
C THR A 11 -19.60 64.98 50.56
N PRO A 12 -18.91 65.80 49.73
CA PRO A 12 -17.92 65.37 48.75
C PRO A 12 -16.86 64.41 49.32
N PRO A 13 -16.28 63.51 48.51
CA PRO A 13 -15.98 63.76 47.09
C PRO A 13 -16.92 63.13 46.07
N LEU A 14 -17.91 62.32 46.45
CA LEU A 14 -18.78 61.63 45.47
C LEU A 14 -20.26 62.03 45.65
N PRO A 15 -20.77 63.01 44.86
CA PRO A 15 -22.18 63.39 44.87
C PRO A 15 -23.09 62.18 44.61
N GLY A 16 -24.26 62.13 45.26
CA GLY A 16 -25.13 60.97 45.17
C GLY A 16 -25.57 60.56 43.75
N LEU A 17 -25.73 61.54 42.86
CA LEU A 17 -25.98 61.29 41.44
C LEU A 17 -24.82 60.56 40.75
N LYS A 18 -23.57 60.92 41.10
CA LYS A 18 -22.36 60.29 40.59
C LYS A 18 -22.26 58.84 41.09
N LEU A 19 -22.58 58.60 42.36
CA LEU A 19 -22.64 57.24 42.92
C LEU A 19 -23.64 56.36 42.18
N VAL A 20 -24.87 56.86 41.93
CA VAL A 20 -25.90 56.10 41.19
C VAL A 20 -25.48 55.84 39.75
N GLN A 21 -24.86 56.81 39.08
CA GLN A 21 -24.34 56.64 37.72
C GLN A 21 -23.19 55.62 37.67
N ASP A 22 -22.28 55.65 38.63
CA ASP A 22 -21.17 54.72 38.72
C ASP A 22 -21.65 53.31 39.11
N LEU A 23 -22.68 53.20 39.96
CA LEU A 23 -23.30 51.92 40.31
C LEU A 23 -24.03 51.31 39.10
N ASN A 24 -24.78 52.10 38.32
CA ASN A 24 -25.44 51.63 37.11
C ASN A 24 -24.43 51.17 36.04
N LYS A 25 -23.30 51.87 35.90
CA LYS A 25 -22.18 51.43 35.04
C LYS A 25 -21.56 50.13 35.53
N ALA A 26 -21.34 49.99 36.85
CA ALA A 26 -20.81 48.77 37.45
C ALA A 26 -21.78 47.58 37.34
N LEU A 27 -23.08 47.82 37.45
CA LEU A 27 -24.11 46.80 37.32
C LEU A 27 -24.27 46.31 35.87
N GLN A 28 -24.07 47.19 34.89
CA GLN A 28 -23.98 46.83 33.47
C GLN A 28 -22.76 45.93 33.17
N ALA A 29 -21.67 46.06 33.94
CA ALA A 29 -20.46 45.25 33.79
C ALA A 29 -20.56 43.83 34.39
N LEU A 30 -21.61 43.53 35.17
CA LEU A 30 -21.79 42.20 35.78
C LEU A 30 -22.32 41.14 34.80
N GLY A 31 -22.92 41.55 33.68
CA GLY A 31 -23.27 40.63 32.60
C GLY A 31 -22.06 40.40 31.71
N THR A 32 -21.27 39.35 31.95
CA THR A 32 -20.11 39.02 31.11
C THR A 32 -20.49 38.38 29.78
N ASP A 33 -21.71 37.85 29.69
CA ASP A 33 -22.23 37.12 28.55
C ASP A 33 -23.62 37.63 28.16
N PHE A 34 -23.75 38.11 26.92
CA PHE A 34 -25.01 38.49 26.30
C PHE A 34 -25.57 37.34 25.47
N ALA A 35 -26.89 37.26 25.32
CA ALA A 35 -27.54 36.32 24.41
C ALA A 35 -28.77 36.96 23.77
N GLY A 36 -28.95 36.74 22.47
CA GLY A 36 -30.11 37.24 21.72
C GLY A 36 -29.80 37.51 20.25
N PRO A 37 -30.83 37.80 19.44
CA PRO A 37 -30.67 38.08 18.00
C PRO A 37 -30.20 39.52 17.72
N ASP A 38 -30.39 40.43 18.67
CA ASP A 38 -30.07 41.85 18.53
C ASP A 38 -28.69 42.16 19.13
N ASP A 39 -27.95 43.05 18.47
CA ASP A 39 -26.59 43.43 18.87
C ASP A 39 -26.58 44.17 20.23
N PRO A 40 -25.98 43.59 21.29
CA PRO A 40 -25.92 44.18 22.63
C PRO A 40 -24.77 45.19 22.78
N ALA A 41 -24.20 45.65 21.67
CA ALA A 41 -23.07 46.56 21.57
C ALA A 41 -23.04 47.72 22.57
N ALA A 42 -24.20 48.32 22.83
CA ALA A 42 -24.37 49.47 23.70
C ALA A 42 -24.15 49.17 25.19
N LEU A 43 -24.21 47.89 25.57
CA LEU A 43 -24.11 47.41 26.95
C LEU A 43 -22.84 46.58 27.19
N ALA A 44 -22.13 46.19 26.11
CA ALA A 44 -20.94 45.36 26.18
C ALA A 44 -19.64 46.18 26.32
N GLY A 45 -18.73 45.71 27.18
CA GLY A 45 -17.36 46.17 27.30
C GLY A 45 -16.36 45.31 26.49
N PRO A 46 -15.07 45.70 26.45
CA PRO A 46 -14.02 44.91 25.82
C PRO A 46 -14.02 43.46 26.31
N PHE A 47 -13.78 42.51 25.40
CA PHE A 47 -13.72 41.07 25.67
C PHE A 47 -14.99 40.40 26.21
N MET A 48 -16.11 41.12 26.36
CA MET A 48 -17.39 40.49 26.68
C MET A 48 -17.89 39.64 25.52
N THR A 49 -18.63 38.58 25.83
CA THR A 49 -19.13 37.65 24.82
C THR A 49 -20.60 37.89 24.50
N TRP A 50 -21.00 37.56 23.27
CA TRP A 50 -22.37 37.58 22.82
C TRP A 50 -22.69 36.30 22.05
N ALA A 51 -23.66 35.55 22.57
CA ALA A 51 -24.36 34.51 21.85
C ALA A 51 -25.39 35.14 20.89
N ASP A 52 -24.95 35.38 19.65
CA ASP A 52 -25.80 35.87 18.57
C ASP A 52 -26.71 34.74 18.09
N THR A 53 -27.92 34.68 18.65
CA THR A 53 -28.90 33.64 18.31
C THR A 53 -29.57 33.88 16.96
N GLY A 54 -29.44 35.09 16.38
CA GLY A 54 -29.98 35.42 15.06
C GLY A 54 -29.11 34.85 13.93
N ASN A 55 -27.79 34.88 14.12
CA ASN A 55 -26.81 34.36 13.16
C ASN A 55 -26.17 33.04 13.59
N MET A 56 -26.52 32.50 14.76
CA MET A 56 -25.96 31.26 15.33
C MET A 56 -24.44 31.33 15.55
N LEU A 57 -23.93 32.46 16.05
CA LEU A 57 -22.50 32.70 16.28
C LEU A 57 -22.20 33.03 17.74
N LEU A 58 -21.03 32.61 18.21
CA LEU A 58 -20.43 33.16 19.42
C LEU A 58 -19.45 34.26 19.02
N LYS A 59 -19.68 35.47 19.52
CA LYS A 59 -18.90 36.67 19.23
C LYS A 59 -18.26 37.23 20.51
N ARG A 60 -17.12 37.91 20.38
CA ARG A 60 -16.44 38.60 21.48
C ARG A 60 -16.06 40.02 21.09
N ARG A 61 -16.23 40.99 21.99
CA ARG A 61 -15.74 42.37 21.77
C ARG A 61 -14.22 42.41 21.67
N ASN A 62 -13.71 43.18 20.72
CA ASN A 62 -12.27 43.43 20.62
C ASN A 62 -11.75 44.29 21.81
N GLU A 63 -10.43 44.40 21.93
CA GLU A 63 -9.77 45.18 23.00
C GLU A 63 -10.21 46.66 23.00
N ALA A 64 -10.43 47.23 21.82
CA ALA A 64 -10.87 48.61 21.64
C ALA A 64 -12.37 48.83 21.93
N ASN A 65 -13.14 47.76 22.14
CA ASN A 65 -14.60 47.77 22.26
C ASN A 65 -15.35 48.45 21.09
N THR A 66 -14.82 48.35 19.87
CA THR A 66 -15.40 48.95 18.67
C THR A 66 -16.08 47.94 17.76
N GLU A 67 -15.70 46.66 17.84
CA GLU A 67 -16.14 45.62 16.91
C GLU A 67 -16.37 44.28 17.61
N TRP A 68 -17.20 43.44 16.98
CA TRP A 68 -17.41 42.05 17.37
C TRP A 68 -16.53 41.12 16.52
N ILE A 69 -15.71 40.32 17.17
CA ILE A 69 -14.93 39.24 16.56
C ILE A 69 -15.73 37.94 16.65
N VAL A 70 -15.90 37.24 15.54
CA VAL A 70 -16.54 35.91 15.52
C VAL A 70 -15.53 34.87 16.02
N GLU A 71 -15.89 34.14 17.07
CA GLU A 71 -15.01 33.11 17.65
C GLU A 71 -15.31 31.72 17.07
N ARG A 72 -16.60 31.39 16.91
CA ARG A 72 -17.09 30.10 16.42
C ARG A 72 -18.61 30.14 16.19
N GLY A 73 -19.19 29.02 15.73
CA GLY A 73 -20.64 28.80 15.78
C GLY A 73 -21.15 28.68 17.22
N LEU A 74 -22.36 29.18 17.50
CA LEU A 74 -22.95 29.21 18.84
C LEU A 74 -23.11 27.81 19.46
N PHE A 75 -23.56 26.87 18.64
CA PHE A 75 -23.59 25.44 18.96
C PHE A 75 -22.73 24.69 17.95
N ASP A 76 -21.43 24.98 17.97
CA ASP A 76 -20.45 24.16 17.27
C ASP A 76 -20.32 22.82 18.03
N THR A 77 -21.32 21.97 17.84
CA THR A 77 -21.08 20.53 17.93
C THR A 77 -20.05 20.29 16.83
N PRO A 78 -18.91 19.63 17.06
CA PRO A 78 -18.09 19.18 15.95
C PRO A 78 -18.98 18.23 15.16
N THR A 79 -19.67 18.80 14.16
CA THR A 79 -20.41 18.06 13.18
C THR A 79 -19.41 17.05 12.65
N ASN A 80 -19.82 15.79 12.45
CA ASN A 80 -18.97 14.79 11.83
C ASN A 80 -18.39 15.41 10.56
N GLN A 81 -17.18 15.96 10.66
CA GLN A 81 -16.49 16.60 9.56
C GLN A 81 -16.23 15.44 8.62
N ASN A 82 -16.99 15.39 7.53
CA ASN A 82 -16.80 14.40 6.49
C ASN A 82 -15.52 14.84 5.74
N VAL A 83 -14.37 14.71 6.40
CA VAL A 83 -13.08 15.11 5.86
C VAL A 83 -12.70 14.03 4.87
N LEU A 84 -13.11 14.22 3.62
CA LEU A 84 -12.72 13.33 2.52
C LEU A 84 -11.21 13.36 2.30
N SER A 85 -10.55 14.49 2.63
CA SER A 85 -9.11 14.68 2.49
C SER A 85 -8.54 15.71 3.48
N LEU A 86 -7.29 15.53 3.92
CA LEU A 86 -6.49 16.55 4.64
C LEU A 86 -5.24 16.85 3.82
N ASN A 87 -4.94 18.14 3.62
CA ASN A 87 -3.82 18.60 2.76
C ASN A 87 -3.85 18.03 1.34
N GLY A 88 -5.04 17.88 0.75
CA GLY A 88 -5.23 17.39 -0.61
C GLY A 88 -5.12 15.87 -0.79
N GLY A 89 -4.83 15.11 0.28
CA GLY A 89 -4.77 13.65 0.26
C GLY A 89 -5.98 13.00 0.91
N GLN A 90 -6.51 11.93 0.32
CA GLN A 90 -7.55 11.08 0.93
C GLN A 90 -7.13 10.68 2.36
N LEU A 91 -8.05 10.72 3.32
CA LEU A 91 -7.76 10.33 4.72
C LEU A 91 -7.70 8.82 4.95
N ALA A 92 -8.27 8.04 4.04
CA ALA A 92 -8.21 6.58 4.07
C ALA A 92 -6.91 6.08 3.44
N GLY A 93 -6.37 4.97 3.94
CA GLY A 93 -5.25 4.27 3.29
C GLY A 93 -5.62 3.69 1.92
N LEU A 94 -4.64 3.10 1.23
CA LEU A 94 -4.73 2.58 -0.15
C LEU A 94 -4.84 3.68 -1.22
N ARG A 95 -4.17 4.81 -0.98
CA ARG A 95 -4.10 5.96 -1.88
C ARG A 95 -3.18 5.66 -3.06
N ASN A 96 -2.08 4.98 -2.77
CA ASN A 96 -1.10 4.61 -3.76
C ASN A 96 -1.63 3.47 -4.66
N LYS A 97 -1.75 3.76 -5.96
CA LYS A 97 -2.16 2.80 -6.99
C LYS A 97 -1.00 1.93 -7.50
N ILE A 98 0.23 2.26 -7.11
CA ILE A 98 1.43 1.48 -7.42
C ILE A 98 1.58 0.37 -6.40
N ILE A 99 1.62 -0.87 -6.90
CA ILE A 99 1.94 -2.04 -6.09
C ILE A 99 3.45 -2.15 -5.99
N ASN A 100 3.96 -2.47 -4.80
CA ASN A 100 5.41 -2.62 -4.58
C ASN A 100 6.23 -1.37 -4.96
N GLY A 101 5.69 -0.16 -4.73
CA GLY A 101 6.36 1.12 -5.03
C GLY A 101 7.63 1.40 -4.23
N ALA A 102 7.79 0.74 -3.08
CA ALA A 102 9.02 0.74 -2.27
C ALA A 102 9.97 -0.44 -2.59
N PHE A 103 9.68 -1.24 -3.63
CA PHE A 103 10.57 -2.29 -4.13
C PHE A 103 10.91 -3.40 -3.11
N ARG A 104 10.04 -3.66 -2.13
CA ARG A 104 10.31 -4.57 -0.99
C ARG A 104 10.10 -6.05 -1.32
N VAL A 105 9.20 -6.35 -2.26
CA VAL A 105 8.84 -7.72 -2.64
C VAL A 105 9.64 -8.17 -3.88
N ASN A 106 10.21 -9.38 -3.80
CA ASN A 106 10.98 -10.05 -4.87
C ASN A 106 10.78 -11.58 -4.82
N GLU A 107 9.53 -12.04 -4.95
CA GLU A 107 9.21 -13.48 -5.02
C GLU A 107 9.71 -14.10 -6.33
N ARG A 108 9.89 -13.27 -7.37
CA ARG A 108 10.51 -13.63 -8.65
C ARG A 108 11.99 -14.00 -8.54
N ALA A 109 12.62 -13.71 -7.40
CA ALA A 109 14.04 -13.95 -7.15
C ALA A 109 14.97 -13.30 -8.19
N TYR A 110 14.58 -12.14 -8.72
CA TYR A 110 15.46 -11.36 -9.58
C TYR A 110 16.73 -10.98 -8.80
N VAL A 111 17.88 -11.12 -9.43
CA VAL A 111 19.18 -10.83 -8.80
C VAL A 111 19.71 -9.51 -9.36
N SER A 112 19.96 -8.56 -8.48
CA SER A 112 20.51 -7.23 -8.80
C SER A 112 21.65 -7.30 -9.81
N GLY A 113 21.56 -6.51 -10.90
CA GLY A 113 22.57 -6.44 -11.95
C GLY A 113 22.61 -7.61 -12.93
N THR A 114 21.74 -8.62 -12.78
CA THR A 114 21.65 -9.72 -13.76
C THR A 114 20.98 -9.22 -15.04
N ALA A 115 21.53 -9.60 -16.18
CA ALA A 115 20.95 -9.26 -17.47
C ALA A 115 19.51 -9.77 -17.57
N THR A 116 18.65 -8.93 -18.11
CA THR A 116 17.22 -9.23 -18.37
C THR A 116 16.98 -9.34 -19.86
N THR A 117 15.81 -9.84 -20.25
CA THR A 117 15.30 -9.74 -21.62
C THR A 117 14.25 -8.63 -21.71
N ALA A 118 14.00 -8.11 -22.91
CA ALA A 118 12.95 -7.12 -23.12
C ALA A 118 11.58 -7.67 -22.68
N GLY A 119 10.86 -6.91 -21.86
CA GLY A 119 9.57 -7.34 -21.31
C GLY A 119 9.68 -8.21 -20.05
N GLN A 120 10.88 -8.52 -19.56
CA GLN A 120 11.04 -9.32 -18.36
C GLN A 120 10.63 -8.55 -17.10
N TYR A 121 9.93 -9.23 -16.19
CA TYR A 121 9.66 -8.74 -14.84
C TYR A 121 10.85 -9.01 -13.93
N THR A 122 11.22 -7.99 -13.13
CA THR A 122 12.36 -8.02 -12.21
C THR A 122 11.87 -8.20 -10.77
N LEU A 123 11.88 -7.15 -9.96
CA LEU A 123 11.12 -7.08 -8.72
C LEU A 123 9.62 -7.20 -9.05
N ASP A 124 8.82 -7.77 -8.16
CA ASP A 124 7.40 -8.03 -8.43
C ASP A 124 6.68 -6.78 -8.94
N ARG A 125 5.93 -6.94 -10.05
CA ARG A 125 5.19 -5.92 -10.82
C ARG A 125 6.01 -4.99 -11.71
N TRP A 126 7.34 -5.02 -11.63
CA TRP A 126 8.20 -4.10 -12.36
C TRP A 126 8.85 -4.74 -13.58
N LYS A 127 8.43 -4.28 -14.76
CA LYS A 127 8.87 -4.77 -16.08
C LYS A 127 9.91 -3.87 -16.69
N VAL A 128 10.93 -4.45 -17.32
CA VAL A 128 11.95 -3.70 -18.09
C VAL A 128 11.66 -3.69 -19.59
N SER A 129 12.09 -2.63 -20.30
CA SER A 129 11.90 -2.53 -21.75
C SER A 129 13.02 -3.14 -22.61
N THR A 130 14.21 -3.34 -22.05
CA THR A 130 15.41 -3.73 -22.82
C THR A 130 16.30 -4.69 -22.06
N THR A 131 17.22 -5.33 -22.77
CA THR A 131 18.20 -6.28 -22.24
C THR A 131 19.36 -5.54 -21.57
N ALA A 132 19.20 -5.20 -20.28
CA ALA A 132 20.26 -4.55 -19.49
C ALA A 132 20.21 -4.95 -18.00
N GLY A 133 19.00 -5.06 -17.45
CA GLY A 133 18.76 -5.30 -16.03
C GLY A 133 18.85 -4.03 -15.20
N ILE A 134 18.23 -4.05 -14.02
CA ILE A 134 18.33 -3.00 -13.01
C ILE A 134 19.25 -3.43 -11.86
N THR A 135 19.83 -2.47 -11.15
CA THR A 135 20.48 -2.71 -9.86
C THR A 135 19.65 -2.12 -8.72
N TYR A 136 19.85 -2.59 -7.50
CA TYR A 136 19.21 -2.04 -6.31
C TYR A 136 20.04 -2.27 -5.06
N SER A 137 19.82 -1.43 -4.04
CA SER A 137 20.48 -1.54 -2.73
C SER A 137 20.04 -2.79 -1.95
N ALA A 138 20.96 -3.35 -1.14
CA ALA A 138 20.74 -4.62 -0.45
C ALA A 138 19.58 -4.58 0.56
N SER A 139 19.37 -3.44 1.24
CA SER A 139 18.31 -3.29 2.24
C SER A 139 16.93 -3.24 1.58
N ALA A 140 16.03 -4.15 1.98
CA ALA A 140 14.62 -4.15 1.56
C ALA A 140 13.75 -3.16 2.36
N GLN A 141 14.30 -2.49 3.37
CA GLN A 141 13.58 -1.44 4.13
C GLN A 141 13.67 -0.08 3.41
N ASP A 142 14.78 0.16 2.71
CA ASP A 142 15.06 1.44 2.04
C ASP A 142 15.67 1.19 0.65
N ARG A 143 14.96 0.41 -0.17
CA ARG A 143 15.50 -0.04 -1.45
C ARG A 143 15.46 1.09 -2.48
N THR A 144 16.63 1.44 -2.99
CA THR A 144 16.77 2.34 -4.15
C THR A 144 17.11 1.50 -5.36
N VAL A 145 16.33 1.63 -6.43
CA VAL A 145 16.57 1.01 -7.72
C VAL A 145 17.37 1.98 -8.60
N THR A 146 18.29 1.48 -9.42
CA THR A 146 18.96 2.24 -10.48
C THR A 146 18.59 1.64 -11.83
N ILE A 147 18.04 2.50 -12.69
CA ILE A 147 17.65 2.19 -14.06
C ILE A 147 18.80 2.65 -14.97
N PRO A 148 19.41 1.76 -15.78
CA PRO A 148 20.46 2.13 -16.71
C PRO A 148 19.94 2.96 -17.88
N SER A 149 20.87 3.62 -18.59
CA SER A 149 20.55 4.35 -19.82
C SER A 149 19.93 3.45 -20.89
N GLY A 150 18.96 3.97 -21.63
CA GLY A 150 18.26 3.23 -22.70
C GLY A 150 17.28 2.16 -22.20
N GLN A 151 17.01 2.10 -20.89
CA GLN A 151 16.00 1.22 -20.31
C GLN A 151 14.88 2.03 -19.67
N THR A 152 13.67 1.47 -19.70
CA THR A 152 12.57 1.92 -18.86
C THR A 152 12.17 0.84 -17.88
N LEU A 153 11.79 1.26 -16.68
CA LEU A 153 11.13 0.43 -15.68
C LEU A 153 9.65 0.81 -15.64
N THR A 154 8.78 -0.16 -15.86
CA THR A 154 7.35 0.08 -16.07
C THR A 154 6.52 -0.77 -15.12
N GLN A 155 5.48 -0.17 -14.54
CA GLN A 155 4.39 -0.89 -13.90
C GLN A 155 3.06 -0.50 -14.56
N VAL A 156 2.25 -1.50 -14.92
CA VAL A 156 0.92 -1.26 -15.49
C VAL A 156 -0.11 -1.32 -14.37
N VAL A 157 -0.80 -0.20 -14.15
CA VAL A 157 -1.90 -0.09 -13.19
C VAL A 157 -3.20 -0.46 -13.91
N GLU A 158 -3.99 -1.36 -13.32
CA GLU A 158 -5.23 -1.83 -13.93
C GLU A 158 -6.29 -0.73 -13.96
N SER A 159 -7.07 -0.66 -15.04
CA SER A 159 -8.16 0.32 -15.19
C SER A 159 -9.11 0.39 -13.99
N TYR A 160 -9.39 -0.73 -13.34
CA TYR A 160 -10.23 -0.81 -12.14
C TYR A 160 -9.70 0.02 -10.95
N ASP A 161 -8.38 0.17 -10.83
CA ASP A 161 -7.72 0.91 -9.74
C ASP A 161 -7.48 2.39 -10.07
N VAL A 162 -7.73 2.79 -11.32
CA VAL A 162 -7.58 4.17 -11.81
C VAL A 162 -8.87 4.67 -12.47
N PRO A 163 -9.95 4.93 -11.71
CA PRO A 163 -11.16 5.56 -12.25
C PRO A 163 -10.86 6.92 -12.91
N PRO A 164 -11.82 7.49 -13.67
CA PRO A 164 -11.62 8.79 -14.30
C PRO A 164 -11.27 9.88 -13.27
N GLY A 165 -10.26 10.69 -13.55
CA GLY A 165 -9.82 11.76 -12.64
C GLY A 165 -8.44 12.30 -12.94
N GLU A 166 -8.03 13.33 -12.19
CA GLU A 166 -6.66 13.81 -12.18
C GLU A 166 -5.81 12.95 -11.25
N TYR A 167 -4.58 12.65 -11.66
CA TYR A 167 -3.63 11.87 -10.90
C TYR A 167 -2.28 12.56 -10.88
N VAL A 168 -1.53 12.33 -9.81
CA VAL A 168 -0.15 12.77 -9.62
C VAL A 168 0.74 11.56 -9.37
N LEU A 169 1.87 11.52 -10.07
CA LEU A 169 2.92 10.53 -9.92
C LEU A 169 4.13 11.18 -9.25
N SER A 170 4.54 10.62 -8.12
CA SER A 170 5.67 11.07 -7.32
C SER A 170 6.59 9.91 -6.96
N TRP A 171 7.85 10.23 -6.75
CA TRP A 171 8.92 9.31 -6.33
C TRP A 171 10.11 10.11 -5.76
N GLU A 172 11.04 9.39 -5.13
CA GLU A 172 12.35 9.87 -4.71
C GLU A 172 13.44 9.36 -5.69
N GLY A 173 14.39 10.22 -6.06
CA GLY A 173 15.53 9.86 -6.92
C GLY A 173 15.69 10.73 -8.16
N THR A 174 16.64 10.37 -9.02
CA THR A 174 17.02 11.13 -10.23
C THR A 174 16.34 10.66 -11.51
N ALA A 175 15.66 9.51 -11.48
CA ALA A 175 14.90 9.03 -12.62
C ALA A 175 13.83 10.04 -13.03
N GLN A 176 13.56 10.12 -14.33
CA GLN A 176 12.39 10.83 -14.85
C GLN A 176 11.26 9.83 -15.09
N GLY A 177 10.01 10.26 -14.88
CA GLY A 177 8.82 9.42 -14.95
C GLY A 177 7.74 10.00 -15.86
N ARG A 178 6.77 9.17 -16.24
CA ARG A 178 5.56 9.58 -16.96
C ARG A 178 4.37 8.67 -16.66
N ILE A 179 3.17 9.19 -16.88
CA ILE A 179 1.90 8.46 -16.78
C ILE A 179 1.38 8.18 -18.20
N GLY A 180 1.09 6.91 -18.52
CA GLY A 180 0.68 6.42 -19.84
C GLY A 180 1.84 6.19 -20.82
N ASP A 181 1.49 5.82 -22.06
CA ASP A 181 2.45 5.47 -23.11
C ASP A 181 2.98 6.64 -23.94
N SER A 182 2.37 7.80 -23.79
CA SER A 182 2.68 9.03 -24.52
C SER A 182 3.03 10.17 -23.57
N GLY A 183 3.71 11.18 -24.11
CA GLY A 183 4.22 12.32 -23.36
C GLY A 183 5.70 12.21 -23.00
N ALA A 184 6.29 13.34 -22.65
CA ALA A 184 7.66 13.45 -22.21
C ALA A 184 7.84 12.88 -20.80
N PHE A 185 9.02 12.30 -20.54
CA PHE A 185 9.44 12.02 -19.17
C PHE A 185 9.77 13.34 -18.47
N ALA A 186 9.41 13.45 -17.20
CA ALA A 186 9.66 14.62 -16.38
C ALA A 186 10.09 14.22 -14.97
N SER A 187 10.57 15.19 -14.18
CA SER A 187 10.88 14.99 -12.77
C SER A 187 9.63 14.67 -11.94
N SER A 188 9.85 14.17 -10.72
CA SER A 188 8.79 13.81 -9.74
C SER A 188 7.71 14.89 -9.59
N GLY A 189 6.44 14.48 -9.45
CA GLY A 189 5.28 15.38 -9.44
C GLY A 189 4.56 15.50 -10.78
N VAL A 190 4.62 14.47 -11.62
CA VAL A 190 3.97 14.46 -12.94
C VAL A 190 2.46 14.30 -12.78
N THR A 191 1.67 15.22 -13.32
CA THR A 191 0.21 15.13 -13.30
C THR A 191 -0.37 14.68 -14.64
N LYS A 192 -1.49 13.95 -14.60
CA LYS A 192 -2.24 13.54 -15.79
C LYS A 192 -3.72 13.32 -15.47
N THR A 193 -4.60 13.77 -16.36
CA THR A 193 -6.01 13.37 -16.36
C THR A 193 -6.16 12.01 -17.04
N LEU A 194 -6.70 11.03 -16.32
CA LEU A 194 -7.00 9.70 -16.83
C LEU A 194 -8.50 9.57 -17.12
N ALA A 195 -8.83 8.92 -18.23
CA ALA A 195 -10.21 8.63 -18.60
C ALA A 195 -10.78 7.40 -17.86
N GLY A 196 -9.94 6.58 -17.23
CA GLY A 196 -10.32 5.46 -16.37
C GLY A 196 -10.88 4.20 -17.05
N PHE A 197 -10.80 4.10 -18.37
CA PHE A 197 -11.29 2.94 -19.14
C PHE A 197 -10.18 2.04 -19.70
N ALA A 198 -8.92 2.35 -19.40
CA ALA A 198 -7.77 1.62 -19.91
C ALA A 198 -6.69 1.45 -18.83
N ASP A 199 -5.98 0.33 -18.91
CA ASP A 199 -4.80 0.08 -18.10
C ASP A 199 -3.77 1.20 -18.34
N THR A 200 -3.19 1.70 -17.26
CA THR A 200 -2.32 2.87 -17.30
C THR A 200 -0.89 2.45 -16.95
N PRO A 201 0.04 2.44 -17.92
CA PRO A 201 1.44 2.21 -17.65
C PRO A 201 2.07 3.44 -16.98
N VAL A 202 2.76 3.21 -15.88
CA VAL A 202 3.62 4.19 -15.22
C VAL A 202 5.06 3.79 -15.52
N GLN A 203 5.83 4.71 -16.11
CA GLN A 203 7.13 4.41 -16.69
C GLN A 203 8.19 5.36 -16.15
N PHE A 204 9.37 4.82 -15.88
CA PHE A 204 10.55 5.55 -15.45
C PHE A 204 11.72 5.26 -16.37
N THR A 205 12.54 6.27 -16.66
CA THR A 205 13.77 6.13 -17.44
C THR A 205 15.00 6.27 -16.55
N ASN A 206 16.19 6.27 -17.15
CA ASN A 206 17.51 6.33 -16.51
C ASN A 206 17.55 7.21 -15.24
N GLY A 207 18.07 6.64 -14.15
CA GLY A 207 18.31 7.32 -12.88
C GLY A 207 18.03 6.43 -11.68
N THR A 208 18.04 7.03 -10.49
CA THR A 208 17.64 6.35 -9.25
C THR A 208 16.15 6.51 -8.99
N LEU A 209 15.52 5.49 -8.43
CA LEU A 209 14.08 5.44 -8.18
C LEU A 209 13.78 4.74 -6.86
N LYS A 210 12.92 5.36 -6.05
CA LYS A 210 12.49 4.89 -4.74
C LYS A 210 11.11 5.48 -4.41
N ASN A 211 10.33 4.80 -3.56
CA ASN A 211 9.08 5.32 -2.99
C ASN A 211 8.11 5.84 -4.04
N VAL A 212 7.80 5.01 -5.04
CA VAL A 212 6.93 5.39 -6.15
C VAL A 212 5.47 5.42 -5.71
N GLN A 213 4.79 6.54 -5.94
CA GLN A 213 3.39 6.73 -5.63
C GLN A 213 2.63 7.33 -6.81
N LEU A 214 1.55 6.67 -7.22
CA LEU A 214 0.52 7.24 -8.09
C LEU A 214 -0.74 7.39 -7.24
N GLU A 215 -1.28 8.60 -7.15
CA GLU A 215 -2.49 8.87 -6.35
C GLU A 215 -3.41 9.87 -7.07
N GLN A 216 -4.68 9.85 -6.71
CA GLN A 216 -5.67 10.75 -7.29
C GLN A 216 -5.49 12.17 -6.71
N GLY A 217 -5.61 13.17 -7.56
CA GLY A 217 -5.37 14.58 -7.27
C GLY A 217 -4.18 15.13 -8.04
N VAL A 218 -3.87 16.41 -7.80
CA VAL A 218 -2.76 17.14 -8.44
C VAL A 218 -1.62 17.45 -7.48
N ILE A 219 -1.78 17.11 -6.20
CA ILE A 219 -0.79 17.38 -5.15
C ILE A 219 -0.23 16.06 -4.66
N ALA A 220 1.07 15.86 -4.84
CA ALA A 220 1.76 14.70 -4.31
C ALA A 220 1.77 14.75 -2.77
N THR A 221 1.31 13.68 -2.14
CA THR A 221 1.37 13.50 -0.69
C THR A 221 2.61 12.68 -0.32
N PRO A 222 3.00 12.64 0.97
CA PRO A 222 4.06 11.75 1.42
C PRO A 222 3.79 10.29 1.05
N PHE A 223 4.86 9.55 0.77
CA PHE A 223 4.78 8.15 0.34
C PHE A 223 4.02 7.29 1.35
N GLU A 224 2.99 6.59 0.87
CA GLU A 224 2.21 5.64 1.65
C GLU A 224 2.95 4.31 1.78
N THR A 225 3.43 4.03 2.99
CA THR A 225 4.07 2.75 3.30
C THR A 225 3.02 1.72 3.73
N LEU A 226 2.74 0.76 2.86
CA LEU A 226 1.91 -0.40 3.20
C LEU A 226 2.70 -1.45 4.00
N PRO A 227 2.05 -2.18 4.93
CA PRO A 227 2.66 -3.35 5.56
C PRO A 227 3.10 -4.36 4.50
N VAL A 228 4.28 -4.98 4.71
CA VAL A 228 4.87 -5.87 3.70
C VAL A 228 3.97 -7.06 3.34
N HIS A 229 3.18 -7.56 4.29
CA HIS A 229 2.23 -8.65 4.06
C HIS A 229 1.12 -8.27 3.10
N LEU A 230 0.61 -7.03 3.19
CA LEU A 230 -0.39 -6.53 2.26
C LEU A 230 0.22 -6.37 0.86
N THR A 231 1.42 -5.79 0.76
CA THR A 231 2.12 -5.67 -0.53
C THR A 231 2.38 -7.04 -1.17
N SER A 232 2.81 -8.05 -0.39
CA SER A 232 2.98 -9.42 -0.90
C SER A 232 1.65 -10.02 -1.38
N ALA A 233 0.56 -9.84 -0.63
CA ALA A 233 -0.77 -10.29 -1.05
C ALA A 233 -1.23 -9.64 -2.37
N LEU A 234 -1.00 -8.33 -2.54
CA LEU A 234 -1.28 -7.62 -3.79
C LEU A 234 -0.42 -8.12 -4.95
N CYS A 235 0.88 -8.38 -4.72
CA CYS A 235 1.77 -8.96 -5.74
C CYS A 235 1.31 -10.37 -6.17
N LYS A 236 0.79 -11.19 -5.25
CA LYS A 236 0.34 -12.57 -5.53
C LYS A 236 -0.79 -12.68 -6.54
N ARG A 237 -1.60 -11.62 -6.71
CA ARG A 237 -2.60 -11.52 -7.79
C ARG A 237 -1.97 -11.57 -9.19
N TYR A 238 -0.69 -11.21 -9.31
CA TYR A 238 0.04 -11.10 -10.58
C TYR A 238 1.08 -12.21 -10.75
N PHE A 239 1.84 -12.49 -9.69
CA PHE A 239 2.86 -13.52 -9.69
C PHE A 239 2.94 -14.15 -8.32
N GLU A 240 3.04 -15.48 -8.27
CA GLU A 240 3.45 -16.13 -7.03
C GLU A 240 4.31 -17.35 -7.32
N ARG A 241 5.22 -17.64 -6.39
CA ARG A 241 5.97 -18.90 -6.38
C ARG A 241 5.25 -19.91 -5.50
N VAL A 242 4.71 -20.96 -6.11
CA VAL A 242 3.97 -22.02 -5.42
C VAL A 242 4.85 -23.26 -5.30
N SER A 243 4.93 -23.81 -4.10
CA SER A 243 5.53 -25.12 -3.88
C SER A 243 4.50 -26.21 -4.14
N MET A 244 4.85 -27.21 -4.95
CA MET A 244 4.00 -28.41 -5.11
C MET A 244 4.09 -29.22 -3.82
N GLN A 245 2.98 -29.35 -3.09
CA GLN A 245 2.95 -30.01 -1.79
C GLN A 245 2.57 -31.49 -1.87
N THR A 246 1.87 -31.95 -2.91
CA THR A 246 1.38 -33.34 -3.01
C THR A 246 1.16 -33.76 -4.47
N ILE A 247 1.70 -34.92 -4.85
CA ILE A 247 1.46 -35.56 -6.16
C ILE A 247 0.41 -36.66 -5.95
N TYR A 248 -0.63 -36.72 -6.79
CA TYR A 248 -1.81 -37.57 -6.58
C TYR A 248 -1.88 -38.80 -7.49
N GLY A 249 -1.16 -38.84 -8.61
CA GLY A 249 -1.19 -40.00 -9.50
C GLY A 249 -0.17 -39.95 -10.62
N TRP A 250 0.35 -41.12 -10.99
CA TRP A 250 1.35 -41.31 -12.05
C TRP A 250 0.84 -42.32 -13.08
N THR A 251 1.03 -42.01 -14.36
CA THR A 251 0.82 -42.96 -15.45
C THR A 251 2.09 -43.05 -16.28
N TYR A 252 2.63 -44.26 -16.40
CA TYR A 252 3.72 -44.56 -17.30
C TYR A 252 3.16 -44.92 -18.68
N SER A 253 3.72 -44.32 -19.72
CA SER A 253 3.59 -44.77 -21.11
C SER A 253 4.98 -45.12 -21.63
N ALA A 254 5.08 -46.10 -22.53
CA ALA A 254 6.37 -46.44 -23.13
C ALA A 254 6.96 -45.19 -23.80
N ASN A 255 8.08 -44.68 -23.26
CA ASN A 255 8.75 -43.42 -23.60
C ASN A 255 8.13 -42.11 -23.06
N GLY A 256 7.29 -42.14 -22.01
CA GLY A 256 6.79 -40.92 -21.37
C GLY A 256 6.16 -41.13 -19.99
N ASP A 257 6.55 -40.29 -19.04
CA ASP A 257 5.96 -40.19 -17.69
C ASP A 257 4.94 -39.03 -17.64
N THR A 258 3.71 -39.29 -17.21
CA THR A 258 2.76 -38.21 -16.84
C THR A 258 2.52 -38.22 -15.34
N ARG A 259 2.71 -37.07 -14.69
CA ARG A 259 2.54 -36.87 -13.25
C ARG A 259 1.49 -35.80 -13.00
N THR A 260 0.55 -36.06 -12.09
CA THR A 260 -0.54 -35.14 -11.79
C THR A 260 -0.53 -34.75 -10.31
N GLY A 261 -0.62 -33.46 -10.03
CA GLY A 261 -0.75 -32.91 -8.68
C GLY A 261 -1.68 -31.69 -8.69
N MET A 262 -2.31 -31.41 -7.55
CA MET A 262 -3.12 -30.21 -7.38
C MET A 262 -2.22 -29.05 -6.96
N LEU A 263 -2.38 -27.90 -7.62
CA LEU A 263 -1.73 -26.65 -7.28
C LEU A 263 -2.76 -25.75 -6.61
N SER A 264 -2.51 -25.36 -5.37
CA SER A 264 -3.28 -24.31 -4.69
C SER A 264 -2.51 -23.01 -4.80
N TYR A 265 -3.17 -21.98 -5.32
CA TYR A 265 -2.53 -20.71 -5.64
C TYR A 265 -3.57 -19.59 -5.55
N THR A 266 -3.10 -18.36 -5.39
CA THR A 266 -3.96 -17.17 -5.26
C THR A 266 -4.62 -16.86 -6.60
N ASP A 267 -5.91 -16.54 -6.59
CA ASP A 267 -6.62 -16.13 -7.81
C ASP A 267 -5.86 -15.01 -8.53
N LYS A 268 -5.67 -15.23 -9.84
CA LYS A 268 -4.87 -14.35 -10.68
C LYS A 268 -5.73 -13.29 -11.36
N ARG A 269 -5.11 -12.17 -11.73
CA ARG A 269 -5.79 -11.12 -12.51
C ARG A 269 -6.38 -11.62 -13.84
N THR A 270 -5.87 -12.72 -14.37
CA THR A 270 -6.33 -13.35 -15.61
C THR A 270 -6.82 -14.77 -15.33
N ALA A 271 -7.81 -15.22 -16.11
CA ALA A 271 -8.37 -16.57 -16.01
C ALA A 271 -7.43 -17.67 -16.51
N SER A 272 -6.33 -17.33 -17.19
CA SER A 272 -5.37 -18.29 -17.76
C SER A 272 -3.93 -17.87 -17.52
N PRO A 273 -3.41 -18.01 -16.27
CA PRO A 273 -2.03 -17.67 -15.97
C PRO A 273 -1.04 -18.67 -16.59
N THR A 274 0.15 -18.20 -16.91
CA THR A 274 1.29 -19.00 -17.36
C THR A 274 1.91 -19.73 -16.17
N ILE A 275 2.11 -21.05 -16.30
CA ILE A 275 2.77 -21.88 -15.28
C ILE A 275 4.15 -22.30 -15.81
N THR A 276 5.20 -21.91 -15.10
CA THR A 276 6.60 -22.24 -15.47
C THR A 276 7.29 -22.95 -14.32
N PRO A 277 8.03 -24.06 -14.55
CA PRO A 277 8.80 -24.70 -13.49
C PRO A 277 9.92 -23.77 -12.97
N ALA A 278 10.04 -23.65 -11.64
CA ALA A 278 11.08 -22.84 -10.99
C ALA A 278 12.36 -23.65 -10.67
N THR A 279 12.22 -24.96 -10.44
CA THR A 279 13.33 -25.91 -10.25
C THR A 279 12.91 -27.31 -10.71
N ILE A 280 13.84 -28.10 -11.26
CA ILE A 280 13.61 -29.46 -11.78
C ILE A 280 14.11 -30.60 -10.86
N ALA A 281 14.38 -30.35 -9.57
CA ALA A 281 14.88 -31.40 -8.66
C ALA A 281 13.73 -32.13 -7.93
N LEU A 282 13.54 -33.43 -8.24
CA LEU A 282 12.58 -34.34 -7.61
C LEU A 282 13.33 -35.40 -6.78
N SER A 283 12.95 -35.58 -5.51
CA SER A 283 13.45 -36.68 -4.68
C SER A 283 12.44 -37.82 -4.68
N LEU A 284 12.91 -39.06 -4.91
CA LEU A 284 12.06 -40.23 -5.09
C LEU A 284 12.39 -41.28 -4.02
N PHE A 285 11.36 -41.89 -3.45
CA PHE A 285 11.46 -43.07 -2.60
C PHE A 285 10.77 -44.24 -3.30
N VAL A 286 11.53 -45.31 -3.58
CA VAL A 286 11.03 -46.52 -4.24
C VAL A 286 11.15 -47.69 -3.28
N VAL A 287 10.05 -48.45 -3.10
CA VAL A 287 10.05 -49.71 -2.37
C VAL A 287 9.55 -50.80 -3.31
N GLY A 288 10.28 -51.90 -3.42
CA GLY A 288 9.93 -53.03 -4.28
C GLY A 288 10.71 -54.29 -3.90
N ASP A 289 10.20 -55.44 -4.34
CA ASP A 289 10.78 -56.74 -4.03
C ASP A 289 12.17 -56.94 -4.65
N ASN A 290 12.98 -57.75 -3.97
CA ASN A 290 14.37 -58.00 -4.32
C ASN A 290 14.49 -58.60 -5.75
N GLY A 291 15.29 -57.97 -6.61
CA GLY A 291 15.47 -58.36 -8.01
C GLY A 291 14.62 -57.60 -9.03
N SER A 292 13.69 -56.74 -8.58
CA SER A 292 12.87 -55.92 -9.49
C SER A 292 13.37 -54.48 -9.69
N ASN A 293 14.49 -54.11 -9.06
CA ASN A 293 15.09 -52.78 -9.19
C ASN A 293 16.38 -52.87 -10.03
N VAL A 294 16.25 -52.80 -11.36
CA VAL A 294 17.41 -52.75 -12.26
C VAL A 294 17.15 -51.71 -13.37
N ASN A 295 17.48 -50.44 -13.15
CA ASN A 295 18.71 -49.80 -13.64
C ASN A 295 18.67 -48.29 -13.33
N LEU A 296 19.52 -47.85 -12.39
CA LEU A 296 19.83 -46.46 -12.10
C LEU A 296 21.14 -46.13 -12.84
N ASN A 297 21.10 -45.31 -13.89
CA ASN A 297 22.32 -44.91 -14.62
C ASN A 297 22.54 -43.39 -14.53
N GLY A 298 23.62 -42.96 -13.84
CA GLY A 298 24.14 -41.59 -13.78
C GLY A 298 24.36 -41.04 -12.35
N ASP A 299 25.46 -40.29 -12.13
CA ASP A 299 26.16 -40.10 -10.84
C ASP A 299 25.32 -39.93 -9.56
N VAL A 300 25.66 -40.82 -8.62
CA VAL A 300 25.15 -40.96 -7.26
C VAL A 300 26.13 -40.27 -6.32
N SER A 301 25.69 -39.38 -5.43
CA SER A 301 26.57 -38.80 -4.40
C SER A 301 26.61 -39.54 -3.05
N SER A 302 26.05 -40.77 -2.99
CA SER A 302 26.20 -41.85 -1.96
C SER A 302 25.82 -41.49 -0.50
N PRO A 303 25.61 -42.44 0.46
CA PRO A 303 26.03 -43.85 0.50
C PRO A 303 24.89 -44.88 0.40
N VAL A 304 25.19 -45.95 -0.33
CA VAL A 304 24.58 -47.27 -0.15
C VAL A 304 25.38 -47.99 0.93
N THR A 305 24.75 -48.48 1.99
CA THR A 305 25.25 -49.69 2.69
C THR A 305 24.11 -50.54 3.24
N ASN A 306 24.05 -51.77 2.71
CA ASN A 306 23.59 -53.03 3.28
C ASN A 306 22.94 -52.99 4.67
N GLN A 307 21.61 -53.13 4.69
CA GLN A 307 20.83 -53.97 5.61
C GLN A 307 19.36 -53.77 5.22
N THR A 308 18.52 -54.79 5.43
CA THR A 308 17.05 -54.65 5.38
C THR A 308 16.61 -53.33 6.04
N GLY A 309 16.20 -52.34 5.24
CA GLY A 309 15.94 -51.00 5.75
C GLY A 309 15.78 -49.95 4.64
N VAL A 310 14.93 -48.96 4.93
CA VAL A 310 14.52 -47.79 4.13
C VAL A 310 15.71 -47.12 3.41
N ALA A 311 15.64 -46.97 2.08
CA ALA A 311 16.64 -46.25 1.28
C ALA A 311 16.17 -44.83 0.92
N TRP A 312 17.00 -43.82 1.16
CA TRP A 312 16.72 -42.41 0.84
C TRP A 312 17.56 -41.97 -0.36
N THR A 313 16.94 -41.53 -1.45
CA THR A 313 17.67 -41.05 -2.64
C THR A 313 17.11 -39.73 -3.19
N THR A 314 17.98 -38.74 -3.38
CA THR A 314 17.67 -37.53 -4.17
C THR A 314 18.19 -37.73 -5.59
N GLN A 315 17.35 -37.55 -6.61
CA GLN A 315 17.72 -37.81 -8.01
C GLN A 315 17.78 -36.51 -8.84
N GLY A 316 18.63 -36.53 -9.87
CA GLY A 316 18.69 -35.53 -10.92
C GLY A 316 17.93 -35.95 -12.18
N ASN A 317 17.30 -34.97 -12.83
CA ASN A 317 16.68 -34.82 -14.16
C ASN A 317 16.04 -35.96 -14.97
N TYR A 318 16.24 -37.26 -14.75
CA TYR A 318 15.51 -38.29 -15.52
C TYR A 318 15.26 -39.56 -14.69
N ALA A 319 14.01 -39.97 -14.56
CA ALA A 319 13.62 -41.27 -14.02
C ALA A 319 12.87 -42.05 -15.13
N SER A 320 13.36 -43.24 -15.49
CA SER A 320 12.61 -44.19 -16.30
C SER A 320 12.22 -45.39 -15.42
N ILE A 321 10.92 -45.61 -15.24
CA ILE A 321 10.39 -46.84 -14.61
C ILE A 321 9.96 -47.76 -15.74
N ALA A 322 10.85 -48.64 -16.20
CA ALA A 322 10.47 -49.71 -17.12
C ALA A 322 10.24 -51.01 -16.32
N GLY A 323 8.99 -51.48 -16.33
CA GLY A 323 8.63 -52.84 -15.96
C GLY A 323 8.46 -53.11 -14.46
N ALA A 324 7.30 -52.78 -13.91
CA ALA A 324 6.86 -53.38 -12.66
C ALA A 324 5.85 -54.50 -12.99
N VAL A 325 6.29 -55.75 -12.88
CA VAL A 325 5.39 -56.92 -12.70
C VAL A 325 5.49 -57.28 -11.22
N GLY A 326 4.47 -56.93 -10.44
CA GLY A 326 4.41 -57.19 -9.00
C GLY A 326 4.10 -55.94 -8.17
N ASN A 327 3.41 -56.15 -7.04
CA ASN A 327 2.83 -55.17 -6.11
C ASN A 327 3.84 -54.15 -5.56
N SER A 328 4.30 -53.23 -6.41
CA SER A 328 5.21 -52.15 -6.03
C SER A 328 4.41 -50.93 -5.61
N PHE A 329 4.54 -50.53 -4.34
CA PHE A 329 3.98 -49.27 -3.84
C PHE A 329 5.05 -48.19 -3.86
N VAL A 330 4.87 -47.18 -4.70
CA VAL A 330 5.76 -46.02 -4.71
C VAL A 330 5.11 -44.92 -3.87
N TYR A 331 5.75 -44.60 -2.74
CA TYR A 331 5.40 -43.43 -1.94
C TYR A 331 6.40 -42.32 -2.25
N SER A 332 5.99 -41.27 -2.97
CA SER A 332 6.80 -40.06 -3.03
C SER A 332 6.45 -39.16 -1.86
N TRP A 333 7.45 -38.80 -1.05
CA TRP A 333 7.34 -37.63 -0.19
C TRP A 333 8.45 -36.64 -0.54
N ILE A 334 8.10 -35.37 -0.39
CA ILE A 334 8.99 -34.26 -0.65
C ILE A 334 9.60 -33.87 0.69
N ALA A 335 10.85 -34.26 0.96
CA ALA A 335 11.52 -33.97 2.24
C ALA A 335 11.74 -32.47 2.48
N ARG A 336 11.72 -31.65 1.41
CA ARG A 336 11.69 -30.18 1.41
C ARG A 336 11.01 -29.69 0.13
N PRO A 337 10.16 -28.66 0.17
CA PRO A 337 9.45 -28.17 -1.02
C PRO A 337 10.45 -27.58 -2.02
N GLN A 338 10.99 -28.40 -2.93
CA GLN A 338 11.98 -27.97 -3.93
C GLN A 338 11.44 -27.96 -5.37
N THR A 339 10.33 -28.65 -5.64
CA THR A 339 9.55 -28.42 -6.86
C THR A 339 8.61 -27.25 -6.62
N SER A 340 9.04 -26.06 -7.04
CA SER A 340 8.15 -24.91 -7.12
C SER A 340 7.84 -24.60 -8.58
N VAL A 341 6.65 -24.05 -8.79
CA VAL A 341 6.22 -23.48 -10.07
C VAL A 341 5.98 -22.00 -9.86
N PHE A 342 6.30 -21.23 -10.89
CA PHE A 342 5.89 -19.86 -11.02
C PHE A 342 4.53 -19.83 -11.69
N ILE A 343 3.58 -19.12 -11.08
CA ILE A 343 2.27 -18.86 -11.67
C ILE A 343 2.19 -17.37 -11.93
N ASP A 344 2.19 -17.01 -13.22
CA ASP A 344 2.38 -15.66 -13.71
C ASP A 344 1.22 -15.22 -14.60
N ALA A 345 0.64 -14.07 -14.29
CA ALA A 345 -0.45 -13.46 -15.04
C ALA A 345 -0.02 -12.17 -15.79
N GLU A 346 1.29 -11.95 -15.89
CA GLU A 346 1.91 -10.80 -16.52
C GLU A 346 2.79 -11.13 -17.73
N ILE A 347 3.10 -12.43 -17.94
CA ILE A 347 3.91 -12.96 -19.06
C ILE A 347 3.03 -13.38 -20.23
#